data_AF-A0A0K2RP59-F1
#
_entry.id   AF-A0A0K2RP59-F1
#
_cell.length_a   1.000
_cell.length_b   1.000
_cell.length_c   1.000
_cell.angle_alpha   90.00
_cell.angle_beta   90.00
_cell.angle_gamma   90.00
#
_symmetry.space_group_name_H-M   'P 1'
#
loop_
_entity.id
_entity.type
_entity.pdbx_description
1 polymer ?
#
loop_
_entity_poly.entity_id
_entity_poly.type
_entity_poly.pdbx_seq_one_letter_code
_entity_poly.pdbx_strand_id
1 'polypeptide(L)' 'MESFFSLLQKNVLDRQRWNTRKELRLAITTWIERTYHRRRRQRRLGKLTPIEYETINRTALTAA' A
#
# COMPACT_ATOMS: atom_id res chain seq x y z
N MET A 1 4.88 -14.81 -1.90
CA MET A 1 4.30 -13.44 -1.90
C MET A 1 3.85 -13.14 -0.48
N GLU A 2 4.36 -12.08 0.16
CA GLU A 2 3.82 -11.67 1.47
C GLU A 2 2.42 -11.09 1.30
N SER A 3 1.51 -11.47 2.20
CA SER A 3 0.15 -10.90 2.25
C SER A 3 0.21 -9.42 2.63
N PHE A 4 -0.78 -8.66 2.18
CA PHE A 4 -0.98 -7.28 2.62
C PHE A 4 -0.99 -7.16 4.15
N PHE A 5 -1.73 -8.06 4.83
CA PHE A 5 -1.83 -8.04 6.29
C PHE A 5 -0.51 -8.34 6.97
N SER A 6 0.30 -9.27 6.44
CA SER A 6 1.64 -9.54 6.97
C SER A 6 2.58 -8.33 6.84
N LEU A 7 2.45 -7.57 5.75
CA LEU A 7 3.21 -6.33 5.57
C LEU A 7 2.74 -5.22 6.51
N LEU A 8 1.42 -5.06 6.65
CA LEU A 8 0.83 -4.07 7.55
C LEU A 8 1.22 -4.34 9.02
N GLN A 9 1.20 -5.61 9.41
CA GLN A 9 1.62 -6.08 10.73
C GLN A 9 3.06 -5.63 11.02
N LYS A 10 4.02 -6.07 10.19
CA LYS A 10 5.45 -5.78 10.38
C LYS A 10 5.81 -4.29 10.28
N ASN A 11 5.14 -3.55 9.37
CA ASN A 11 5.55 -2.18 9.03
C ASN A 11 4.79 -1.08 9.78
N VAL A 12 3.67 -1.42 10.44
CA VAL A 12 2.85 -0.44 11.17
C VAL A 12 2.48 -0.95 12.56
N LEU A 13 1.87 -2.13 12.66
CA LEU A 13 1.31 -2.62 13.93
C LEU A 13 2.40 -2.95 14.95
N ASP A 14 3.45 -3.64 14.52
CA ASP A 14 4.53 -4.11 15.41
C ASP A 14 5.61 -3.04 15.66
N ARG A 15 5.50 -1.86 15.04
CA ARG A 15 6.56 -0.82 15.10
C ARG A 15 6.67 -0.16 16.46
N GLN A 16 5.55 0.01 17.15
CA GLN A 16 5.45 0.64 18.47
C GLN A 16 4.08 0.38 19.08
N ARG A 17 3.94 0.65 20.39
CA ARG A 17 2.62 0.73 21.02
C ARG A 17 1.96 2.06 20.65
N TRP A 18 0.68 1.99 20.32
CA TRP A 18 -0.14 3.15 19.96
C TRP A 18 -1.00 3.53 21.15
N ASN A 19 -1.01 4.81 21.53
CA ASN A 19 -1.78 5.26 22.69
C ASN A 19 -3.27 5.32 22.35
N THR A 20 -3.60 5.64 21.10
CA THR A 20 -4.99 5.71 20.64
C THR A 20 -5.22 4.97 19.33
N ARG A 21 -6.46 4.52 19.13
CA ARG A 21 -6.90 3.95 17.84
C ARG A 21 -6.83 4.97 16.70
N LYS A 22 -6.97 6.26 17.00
CA LYS A 22 -6.91 7.35 16.00
C LYS A 22 -5.50 7.49 15.43
N GLU A 23 -4.48 7.48 16.29
CA GLU A 23 -3.08 7.50 15.87
C GLU A 23 -2.75 6.28 15.01
N LEU A 24 -3.17 5.09 15.46
CA LEU A 24 -2.98 3.87 14.68
C LEU A 24 -3.64 3.97 13.30
N ARG A 25 -4.90 4.43 13.23
CA ARG A 25 -5.61 4.61 11.95
C ARG A 25 -4.87 5.58 11.03
N LEU A 26 -4.38 6.70 11.57
CA LEU A 26 -3.60 7.67 10.80
C LEU A 26 -2.31 7.06 10.26
N ALA A 27 -1.61 6.27 11.07
CA ALA A 27 -0.39 5.58 10.66
C ALA A 27 -0.65 4.54 9.57
N ILE A 28 -1.73 3.76 9.70
CA ILE A 28 -2.17 2.79 8.70
C ILE A 28 -2.44 3.50 7.36
N THR A 29 -3.32 4.50 7.33
CA THR A 29 -3.65 5.22 6.09
C THR A 29 -2.42 5.89 5.49
N THR A 30 -1.57 6.51 6.31
CA THR A 30 -0.34 7.15 5.84
C THR A 30 0.62 6.14 5.22
N TRP A 31 0.79 4.97 5.82
CA TRP A 31 1.65 3.92 5.30
C TRP A 31 1.11 3.31 4.00
N ILE A 32 -0.21 3.07 3.94
CA ILE A 32 -0.88 2.58 2.73
C ILE A 32 -0.62 3.55 1.58
N GLU A 33 -0.93 4.83 1.76
CA GLU A 33 -0.84 5.83 0.70
C GLU A 33 0.60 6.14 0.30
N ARG A 34 1.48 6.39 1.27
CA ARG A 34 2.85 6.86 0.97
C ARG A 34 3.81 5.73 0.61
N THR A 35 3.59 4.53 1.15
CA THR A 35 4.54 3.42 1.02
C THR A 35 3.96 2.31 0.16
N TYR A 36 2.82 1.74 0.55
CA TYR A 36 2.27 0.57 -0.13
C TYR A 36 1.81 0.89 -1.56
N HIS A 37 1.06 1.96 -1.76
CA HIS A 37 0.53 2.36 -3.06
C HIS A 37 1.55 3.09 -3.95
N ARG A 38 2.40 3.94 -3.38
CA ARG A 38 3.31 4.83 -4.15
C ARG A 38 4.74 4.35 -4.33
N ARG A 39 5.26 3.51 -3.43
CA ARG A 39 6.70 3.16 -3.43
C ARG A 39 6.95 1.67 -3.59
N ARG A 40 6.04 0.82 -3.10
CA ARG A 40 6.22 -0.64 -3.14
C ARG A 40 5.91 -1.19 -4.52
N ARG A 41 6.95 -1.62 -5.24
CA ARG A 41 6.82 -2.38 -6.48
C ARG A 41 6.51 -3.85 -6.20
N GLN A 42 5.53 -4.40 -6.92
CA GLN A 42 5.01 -5.74 -6.67
C GLN A 42 5.28 -6.65 -7.86
N ARG A 43 5.86 -7.83 -7.61
CA ARG A 43 6.17 -8.79 -8.69
C ARG A 43 4.91 -9.26 -9.45
N ARG A 44 3.77 -9.40 -8.76
CA ARG A 44 2.47 -9.71 -9.41
C ARG A 44 1.97 -8.61 -10.35
N LEU A 45 2.39 -7.37 -10.14
CA LEU A 45 2.02 -6.22 -10.97
C LEU A 45 3.11 -5.93 -12.01
N GLY A 46 3.95 -6.91 -12.36
CA GLY A 46 5.05 -6.69 -13.31
C GLY A 46 6.15 -5.76 -12.80
N LYS A 47 6.38 -5.71 -11.47
CA LYS A 47 7.28 -4.75 -10.78
C LYS A 47 6.78 -3.30 -10.82
N LEU A 48 5.50 -3.07 -11.07
CA LEU A 48 4.86 -1.77 -10.89
C LEU A 48 4.40 -1.58 -9.44
N THR A 49 4.25 -0.33 -9.04
CA THR A 49 3.48 0.06 -7.86
C THR A 49 1.98 -0.10 -8.14
N PRO A 50 1.14 -0.24 -7.10
CA PRO A 50 -0.31 -0.28 -7.27
C PRO A 50 -0.86 0.90 -8.08
N ILE A 51 -0.41 2.12 -7.79
CA ILE A 51 -0.88 3.32 -8.51
C ILE A 51 -0.45 3.31 -9.97
N GLU A 52 0.80 2.93 -10.28
CA GLU A 52 1.25 2.82 -11.67
C GLU A 52 0.40 1.80 -12.44
N TYR A 53 0.12 0.64 -11.83
CA TYR A 53 -0.71 -0.40 -12.43
C TYR A 53 -2.15 0.08 -12.69
N GLU A 54 -2.79 0.71 -11.70
CA GLU A 54 -4.14 1.27 -11.86
C GLU A 54 -4.17 2.39 -12.90
N THR A 55 -3.13 3.23 -12.96
CA THR A 55 -3.02 4.30 -13.95
C THR A 55 -2.95 3.75 -15.36
N ILE A 56 -2.09 2.75 -15.61
CA ILE A 56 -1.96 2.11 -16.93
C ILE A 56 -3.28 1.43 -17.33
N ASN A 57 -3.91 0.69 -16.43
CA ASN A 57 -5.19 0.04 -16.70
C ASN A 57 -6.30 1.05 -16.98
N ARG A 58 -6.36 2.15 -16.22
CA ARG A 58 -7.33 3.21 -16.44
C ARG A 58 -7.13 3.89 -17.79
N THR A 59 -5.88 4.16 -18.18
CA THR A 59 -5.55 4.68 -19.52
C THR A 59 -6.01 3.72 -20.63
N ALA A 60 -5.77 2.42 -20.46
CA ALA A 60 -6.21 1.40 -21.42
C ALA A 60 -7.74 1.33 -21.53
N LEU A 61 -8.47 1.44 -20.41
CA LEU A 61 -9.94 1.48 -20.38
C LEU A 61 -10.51 2.73 -21.06
N THR A 62 -9.86 3.89 -20.95
CA THR A 62 -10.33 5.14 -21.57
C THR A 62 -9.97 5.26 -23.06
N ALA A 63 -9.06 4.43 -23.56
CA ALA A 63 -8.61 4.45 -24.95
C ALA A 63 -9.37 3.44 -25.84
N ALA A 64 -10.26 2.63 -25.27
CA ALA A 64 -11.13 1.68 -25.94
C ALA A 64 -12.52 2.29 -26.13
#